data_AF-A0A6I4WFT8-F1
#
_entry.id   AF-A0A6I4WFT8-F1
#
_cell.length_a   1.000
_cell.length_b   1.000
_cell.length_c   1.000
_cell.angle_alpha   90.00
_cell.angle_beta   90.00
_cell.angle_gamma   90.00
#
_symmetry.space_group_name_H-M   'P 1'
#
loop_
_entity.id
_entity.type
_entity.pdbx_description
1 polymer ?
#
loop_
_entity_poly.entity_id
_entity_poly.type
_entity_poly.pdbx_seq_one_letter_code
_entity_poly.pdbx_strand_id
1 'polypeptide(L)'
;MDAPEQATEQPAPYADERSFLGSLLEALEKVGGFNAAIRQPYGMGTPYLRVQGGGTMGNGEDIRLRRVAKDGSLRAVWQWGEDLPTDPAEAAEAIGRVINPEM
;
A
#
# COMPACT_ATOMS: atom_id res chain seq x y z
N MET A 1 20.86 -2.18 43.53
CA MET A 1 19.71 -1.46 42.96
C MET A 1 19.99 -1.38 41.47
N ASP A 2 19.55 -2.37 40.70
CA ASP A 2 19.70 -2.35 39.26
C ASP A 2 18.56 -1.52 38.66
N ALA A 3 18.92 -0.53 37.86
CA ALA A 3 17.97 0.28 37.11
C ALA A 3 17.41 -0.56 35.95
N PRO A 4 16.10 -0.52 35.67
CA PRO A 4 15.55 -1.20 34.50
C PRO A 4 16.05 -0.48 33.24
N GLU A 5 16.81 -1.20 32.41
CA GLU A 5 17.11 -0.81 31.03
C GLU A 5 15.77 -0.56 30.31
N GLN A 6 15.56 0.69 29.90
CA GLN A 6 14.41 1.02 29.06
C GLN A 6 14.62 0.36 27.71
N ALA A 7 13.92 -0.76 27.49
CA ALA A 7 13.78 -1.35 26.18
C ALA A 7 13.09 -0.31 25.28
N THR A 8 13.86 0.38 24.45
CA THR A 8 13.32 1.18 23.35
C THR A 8 12.57 0.21 22.45
N GLU A 9 11.23 0.22 22.47
CA GLU A 9 10.40 -0.49 21.51
C GLU A 9 10.80 -0.02 20.11
N GLN A 10 11.62 -0.82 19.43
CA GLN A 10 11.90 -0.59 18.02
C GLN A 10 10.56 -0.70 17.29
N PRO A 11 10.18 0.28 16.46
CA PRO A 11 8.94 0.20 15.70
C PRO A 11 8.96 -1.11 14.90
N ALA A 12 7.81 -1.80 14.89
CA ALA A 12 7.68 -3.04 14.14
C ALA A 12 8.17 -2.83 12.70
N PRO A 13 8.90 -3.79 12.11
CA PRO A 13 9.38 -3.67 10.74
C PRO A 13 8.24 -3.27 9.80
N TYR A 14 8.48 -2.25 8.97
CA TYR A 14 7.53 -1.73 7.98
C TYR A 14 6.27 -1.05 8.53
N ALA A 15 6.31 -0.48 9.75
CA ALA A 15 5.18 0.24 10.32
C ALA A 15 4.68 1.38 9.42
N ASP A 16 5.58 2.23 8.93
CA ASP A 16 5.25 3.35 8.02
C ASP A 16 4.60 2.84 6.74
N GLU A 17 5.18 1.81 6.13
CA GLU A 17 4.69 1.18 4.91
C GLU A 17 3.29 0.61 5.11
N ARG A 18 3.03 -0.05 6.25
CA ARG A 18 1.69 -0.57 6.58
C ARG A 18 0.67 0.54 6.80
N SER A 19 1.04 1.60 7.51
CA SER A 19 0.18 2.77 7.70
C SER A 19 -0.16 3.43 6.36
N PHE A 20 0.83 3.61 5.48
CA PHE A 20 0.63 4.17 4.15
C PHE A 20 -0.32 3.30 3.31
N LEU A 21 -0.08 1.99 3.24
CA LEU A 21 -0.95 1.07 2.50
C LEU A 21 -2.34 0.97 3.11
N GLY A 22 -2.46 1.13 4.43
CA GLY A 22 -3.74 1.20 5.13
C GLY A 22 -4.60 2.38 4.66
N SER A 23 -4.01 3.59 4.56
CA SER A 23 -4.74 4.74 4.03
C SER A 23 -5.18 4.56 2.57
N LEU A 24 -4.35 3.90 1.75
CA LEU A 24 -4.72 3.59 0.36
C LEU A 24 -5.81 2.52 0.27
N LEU A 25 -5.77 1.51 1.14
CA LEU A 25 -6.79 0.48 1.25
C LEU A 25 -8.15 1.10 1.63
N GLU A 26 -8.18 1.95 2.67
CA GLU A 26 -9.39 2.67 3.08
C GLU A 26 -9.95 3.55 1.96
N ALA A 27 -9.09 4.16 1.15
CA ALA A 27 -9.52 4.95 -0.01
C ALA A 27 -10.16 4.06 -1.09
N LEU A 28 -9.58 2.90 -1.41
CA LEU A 28 -10.14 1.94 -2.35
C LEU A 28 -11.47 1.35 -1.87
N GLU A 29 -11.61 1.08 -0.57
CA GLU A 29 -12.86 0.61 0.02
C GLU A 29 -13.99 1.64 -0.15
N LYS A 30 -13.68 2.94 -0.06
CA LYS A 30 -14.65 4.03 -0.31
C LYS A 30 -15.07 4.14 -1.76
N VAL A 31 -14.17 3.87 -2.71
CA VAL A 31 -14.51 3.82 -4.14
C VAL A 31 -15.39 2.61 -4.43
N GLY A 32 -15.11 1.47 -3.80
CA GLY A 32 -15.88 0.23 -3.96
C GLY A 32 -15.59 -0.50 -5.27
N GLY A 33 -16.12 -1.72 -5.41
CA GLY A 33 -15.94 -2.53 -6.62
C GLY A 33 -14.61 -3.30 -6.73
N PHE A 34 -13.80 -3.29 -5.68
CA PHE A 34 -12.51 -3.99 -5.62
C PHE A 34 -12.42 -4.96 -4.46
N ASN A 35 -11.62 -6.01 -4.65
CA ASN A 35 -11.05 -6.80 -3.56
C ASN A 35 -9.60 -6.34 -3.34
N ALA A 36 -9.34 -5.64 -2.25
CA ALA A 36 -8.03 -5.10 -1.93
C ALA A 36 -7.52 -5.68 -0.60
N ALA A 37 -6.23 -6.02 -0.54
CA ALA A 37 -5.60 -6.56 0.66
C ALA A 37 -4.12 -6.23 0.73
N ILE A 38 -3.64 -5.86 1.91
CA ILE A 38 -2.22 -5.72 2.19
C ILE A 38 -1.60 -7.12 2.29
N ARG A 39 -0.56 -7.36 1.51
CA ARG A 39 0.19 -8.62 1.48
C ARG A 39 1.63 -8.36 1.88
N GLN A 40 2.23 -9.36 2.52
CA GLN A 40 3.64 -9.32 2.89
C GLN A 40 4.27 -10.68 2.61
N PRO A 41 5.19 -10.79 1.64
CA PRO A 41 5.82 -12.07 1.30
C PRO A 41 6.55 -12.64 2.52
N TYR A 42 6.11 -13.83 2.95
CA TYR A 42 6.68 -14.59 4.07
C TYR A 42 6.79 -13.80 5.39
N GLY A 43 6.03 -12.72 5.56
CA GLY A 43 6.10 -11.85 6.74
C GLY A 43 7.42 -11.06 6.90
N MET A 44 8.33 -11.13 5.92
CA MET A 44 9.66 -10.52 6.00
C MET A 44 9.95 -9.51 4.88
N GLY A 45 9.27 -9.62 3.74
CA GLY A 45 9.41 -8.66 2.64
C GLY A 45 8.71 -7.32 2.92
N THR A 46 9.01 -6.30 2.10
CA THR A 46 8.25 -5.05 2.10
C THR A 46 6.78 -5.35 1.79
N PRO A 47 5.83 -4.85 2.61
CA PRO A 47 4.42 -5.04 2.33
C PRO A 47 4.02 -4.30 1.04
N TYR A 48 3.02 -4.83 0.37
CA TYR A 48 2.45 -4.27 -0.86
C TYR A 48 0.93 -4.44 -0.82
N LEU A 49 0.22 -3.70 -1.66
CA LEU A 49 -1.23 -3.78 -1.76
C LEU A 49 -1.61 -4.57 -3.00
N ARG A 50 -2.29 -5.71 -2.83
CA ARG A 50 -2.94 -6.44 -3.93
C ARG A 50 -4.33 -5.84 -4.13
N VAL A 51 -4.66 -5.43 -5.33
CA VAL A 51 -5.99 -4.95 -5.71
C VAL A 51 -6.51 -5.80 -6.87
N GLN A 52 -7.76 -6.23 -6.80
CA GLN A 52 -8.42 -7.02 -7.85
C GLN A 52 -9.79 -6.44 -8.15
N GLY A 53 -10.15 -6.36 -9.43
CA GLY A 53 -11.52 -6.00 -9.82
C GLY A 53 -12.52 -7.04 -9.33
N GLY A 54 -13.73 -6.60 -8.94
CA GLY A 54 -14.78 -7.48 -8.41
C GLY A 54 -15.44 -8.46 -9.41
N GLY A 55 -15.04 -8.44 -10.69
CA GLY A 55 -15.60 -9.30 -11.75
C GLY A 55 -14.92 -10.68 -11.88
N THR A 56 -15.58 -11.60 -12.59
CA THR A 56 -15.14 -13.01 -12.80
C THR A 56 -13.81 -13.19 -13.55
N MET A 57 -13.29 -12.14 -14.18
CA MET A 57 -11.96 -12.08 -14.80
C MET A 57 -11.18 -10.84 -14.32
N GLY A 58 -11.35 -10.44 -13.05
CA GLY A 58 -10.78 -9.21 -12.53
C GLY A 58 -9.27 -9.10 -12.79
N ASN A 59 -8.89 -8.11 -13.60
CA ASN A 59 -7.51 -7.64 -13.65
C ASN A 59 -7.08 -7.29 -12.22
N GLY A 60 -5.85 -7.64 -11.87
CA GLY A 60 -5.35 -7.42 -10.52
C GLY A 60 -3.94 -6.88 -10.56
N GLU A 61 -3.69 -5.89 -9.71
CA GLU A 61 -2.44 -5.16 -9.66
C GLU A 61 -1.80 -5.29 -8.28
N ASP A 62 -0.47 -5.35 -8.23
CA ASP A 62 0.26 -5.18 -6.98
C ASP A 62 0.86 -3.78 -6.94
N ILE A 63 0.37 -2.98 -6.00
CA ILE A 63 0.90 -1.65 -5.72
C ILE A 63 2.03 -1.80 -4.71
N ARG A 64 3.26 -1.52 -5.16
CA ARG A 64 4.46 -1.58 -4.34
C ARG A 64 4.73 -0.22 -3.70
N LEU A 65 5.66 -0.21 -2.75
CA LEU A 65 6.16 1.03 -2.16
C LEU A 65 7.61 1.27 -2.55
N ARG A 66 7.93 2.55 -2.74
CA ARG A 66 9.29 3.04 -2.92
C ARG A 66 9.53 4.19 -1.95
N ARG A 67 10.70 4.18 -1.30
CA ARG A 67 11.19 5.35 -0.57
C ARG A 67 11.88 6.31 -1.53
N VAL A 68 11.50 7.58 -1.46
CA VAL A 68 12.11 8.66 -2.22
C VAL A 68 13.45 8.99 -1.58
N ALA A 69 14.56 8.82 -2.32
CA ALA A 69 15.91 8.97 -1.77
C ALA A 69 16.21 10.38 -1.22
N LYS A 70 15.50 11.40 -1.73
CA LYS A 70 15.74 12.81 -1.38
C LYS A 70 15.15 13.22 -0.03
N ASP A 71 13.95 12.73 0.30
CA ASP A 71 13.19 13.17 1.49
C ASP A 71 12.76 12.01 2.40
N GLY A 72 13.04 10.76 2.01
CA GLY A 72 12.69 9.56 2.77
C GLY A 72 11.21 9.19 2.74
N SER A 73 10.37 9.96 2.01
CA SER A 73 8.93 9.76 1.92
C SER A 73 8.58 8.49 1.15
N LEU A 74 7.41 7.91 1.46
CA LEU A 74 6.88 6.75 0.75
C LEU A 74 6.08 7.20 -0.49
N ARG A 75 6.24 6.45 -1.58
CA ARG A 75 5.44 6.53 -2.80
C ARG A 75 4.88 5.17 -3.14
N ALA A 76 3.60 5.14 -3.45
CA ALA A 76 3.00 4.00 -4.13
C ALA A 76 3.46 3.99 -5.59
N VAL A 77 3.78 2.81 -6.10
CA VAL A 77 4.29 2.60 -7.46
C VAL A 77 3.58 1.41 -8.09
N TRP A 78 3.24 1.59 -9.36
CA TRP A 78 2.72 0.52 -10.21
C TRP A 78 3.74 -0.59 -10.42
N GLN A 79 3.30 -1.78 -10.86
CA GLN A 79 4.24 -2.84 -11.20
C GLN A 79 5.20 -2.46 -12.34
N TRP A 80 4.78 -1.57 -13.25
CA TRP A 80 5.62 -1.03 -14.33
C TRP A 80 6.53 0.14 -13.90
N GLY A 81 6.49 0.55 -12.62
CA GLY A 81 7.47 1.46 -12.03
C GLY A 81 7.11 2.96 -12.04
N GLU A 82 5.94 3.33 -12.55
CA GLU A 82 5.43 4.70 -12.45
C GLU A 82 4.88 4.98 -11.05
N ASP A 83 5.01 6.23 -10.60
CA ASP A 83 4.46 6.67 -9.32
C ASP A 83 2.94 6.88 -9.42
N LEU A 84 2.23 6.43 -8.39
CA LEU A 84 0.86 6.82 -8.15
C LEU A 84 0.79 8.24 -7.56
N PRO A 85 -0.38 8.91 -7.65
CA PRO A 85 -0.66 10.12 -6.89
C PRO A 85 -0.33 9.95 -5.40
N THR A 86 0.07 11.06 -4.78
CA THR A 86 0.48 11.04 -3.37
C THR A 86 -0.70 11.08 -2.41
N ASP A 87 -1.82 11.65 -2.87
CA ASP A 87 -3.07 11.62 -2.15
C ASP A 87 -3.73 10.23 -2.27
N PRO A 88 -4.11 9.57 -1.16
CA PRO A 88 -4.70 8.23 -1.22
C PRO A 88 -5.99 8.14 -2.03
N ALA A 89 -6.82 9.21 -2.04
CA ALA A 89 -8.07 9.22 -2.80
C ALA A 89 -7.79 9.31 -4.30
N GLU A 90 -6.92 10.21 -4.73
CA GLU A 90 -6.48 10.30 -6.13
C GLU A 90 -5.80 9.01 -6.61
N ALA A 91 -4.99 8.38 -5.75
CA ALA A 91 -4.36 7.10 -6.05
C ALA A 91 -5.39 5.98 -6.21
N ALA A 92 -6.40 5.92 -5.33
CA ALA A 92 -7.49 4.94 -5.43
C ALA A 92 -8.30 5.10 -6.73
N GLU A 93 -8.58 6.34 -7.14
CA GLU A 93 -9.23 6.60 -8.44
C GLU A 93 -8.36 6.15 -9.62
N ALA A 94 -7.05 6.44 -9.59
CA ALA A 94 -6.13 6.02 -10.63
C ALA A 94 -6.05 4.49 -10.74
N ILE A 95 -5.97 3.79 -9.59
CA ILE A 95 -6.07 2.33 -9.49
C ILE A 95 -7.37 1.84 -10.10
N GLY A 96 -8.49 2.49 -9.76
CA GLY A 96 -9.80 2.13 -10.26
C GLY A 96 -9.89 2.18 -11.79
N ARG A 97 -9.39 3.25 -12.40
CA ARG A 97 -9.38 3.41 -13.87
C ARG A 97 -8.56 2.33 -14.59
N VAL A 98 -7.51 1.82 -13.95
CA VAL A 98 -6.66 0.75 -14.53
C VAL A 98 -7.32 -0.62 -14.37
N ILE A 99 -7.81 -0.92 -13.16
CA ILE A 99 -8.30 -2.25 -12.81
C ILE A 99 -9.70 -2.50 -13.37
N ASN A 100 -10.54 -1.46 -13.39
CA ASN A 100 -11.90 -1.51 -13.89
C ASN A 100 -12.20 -0.26 -14.74
N PRO A 101 -11.78 -0.25 -16.02
CA PRO A 101 -11.90 0.93 -16.89
C PRO A 101 -13.35 1.27 -17.30
N GLU A 102 -14.31 0.36 -17.06
CA GLU A 102 -15.73 0.58 -17.41
C GLU A 102 -16.55 1.21 -16.27
N MET A 103 -15.91 1.49 -15.14
CA MET A 103 -16.54 2.06 -13.95
C MET A 103 -16.64 3.59 -14.00
#